data_AF-A0A346PHI6-F1
#
_entry.id   AF-A0A346PHI6-F1
#
_cell.length_a   1.000
_cell.length_b   1.000
_cell.length_c   1.000
_cell.angle_alpha   90.00
_cell.angle_beta   90.00
_cell.angle_gamma   90.00
#
_symmetry.space_group_name_H-M   'P 1'
#
loop_
_entity.id
_entity.type
_entity.pdbx_description
1 polymer ?
#
loop_
_entity_poly.entity_id
_entity_poly.type
_entity_poly.pdbx_seq_one_letter_code
_entity_poly.pdbx_strand_id
1 'polypeptide(L)'
;MHIYTLTVDDQHDVGQLSDSGGLDVDKENLLEEIGSAKPISSPPDSIDPPIKFNGPDATMRALELHELLNSPHHAPLPVAIDVPGYDGYYVADDATRNTKLAEGGDADYERIDTSLTRAGTDQRLVRALEAAPRLADHEFGNDLEAHIALPTDARKVRWFDPDSGDRELAEPVETVATAYGDVDVYDLEGWPDYEFDPDDPSEAPLLVYEIDKDRDAEADVRLWDTRGYESLEDGGRRRWQYVFSKDHEYDGAIVLDTGRLRLWLDEDDGTVDAQELDSSEAEWTDLELAAEQPESVAVFDIDVREIGMVRDRVQVTFDVDGELFAMDAILQAGHDAVLVDIPDGESGPIPADVESWLEPIAAETIVDAQPTKQLIERNNVRK
;
A
#
# COMPACT_ATOMS: atom_id res chain seq x y z
N MET A 1 -0.06 -7.94 14.10
CA MET A 1 -0.27 -7.57 12.69
C MET A 1 0.91 -6.72 12.27
N HIS A 2 1.76 -7.25 11.41
CA HIS A 2 2.65 -6.41 10.59
C HIS A 2 1.80 -5.82 9.47
N ILE A 3 2.13 -4.63 8.96
CA ILE A 3 1.32 -3.97 7.94
C ILE A 3 1.14 -4.93 6.73
N TYR A 4 -0.11 -5.10 6.29
CA TYR A 4 -0.57 -6.06 5.26
C TYR A 4 -0.42 -7.57 5.55
N THR A 5 0.25 -7.97 6.64
CA THR A 5 0.41 -9.40 6.98
C THR A 5 -0.50 -9.82 8.12
N LEU A 6 -1.37 -10.78 7.82
CA LEU A 6 -2.19 -11.43 8.82
C LEU A 6 -1.39 -12.57 9.47
N THR A 7 -0.90 -12.33 10.68
CA THR A 7 -0.32 -13.36 11.54
C THR A 7 -1.40 -13.89 12.47
N VAL A 8 -1.62 -15.19 12.42
CA VAL A 8 -2.67 -15.88 13.17
C VAL A 8 -2.00 -16.84 14.16
N ASP A 9 -1.95 -16.45 15.45
CA ASP A 9 -1.38 -17.26 16.54
C ASP A 9 -2.47 -18.17 17.15
N ASP A 10 -2.23 -19.49 17.13
CA ASP A 10 -3.18 -20.52 17.55
C ASP A 10 -3.50 -20.50 19.06
N GLN A 11 -2.70 -19.81 19.88
CA GLN A 11 -2.87 -19.81 21.33
C GLN A 11 -3.75 -18.69 21.87
N HIS A 12 -3.93 -17.58 21.13
CA HIS A 12 -4.55 -16.36 21.68
C HIS A 12 -5.66 -15.77 20.81
N ASP A 13 -5.63 -15.94 19.48
CA ASP A 13 -6.39 -15.07 18.58
C ASP A 13 -7.45 -15.77 17.71
N VAL A 14 -7.58 -17.10 17.78
CA VAL A 14 -8.41 -17.88 16.82
C VAL A 14 -9.31 -18.89 17.49
N GLY A 15 -10.52 -19.02 16.95
CA GLY A 15 -11.36 -20.19 17.14
C GLY A 15 -10.81 -21.42 16.41
N GLN A 16 -11.61 -22.49 16.31
CA GLN A 16 -11.25 -23.65 15.50
C GLN A 16 -11.08 -23.21 14.03
N LEU A 17 -9.88 -23.39 13.47
CA LEU A 17 -9.64 -23.25 12.03
C LEU A 17 -10.39 -24.36 11.29
N SER A 18 -11.31 -23.99 10.42
CA SER A 18 -11.89 -24.89 9.42
C SER A 18 -11.18 -24.67 8.10
N ASP A 19 -10.69 -25.77 7.53
CA ASP A 19 -10.21 -25.83 6.15
C ASP A 19 -11.25 -26.59 5.34
N SER A 20 -11.79 -25.92 4.33
CA SER A 20 -12.68 -26.55 3.35
C SER A 20 -12.02 -26.55 1.99
N GLY A 21 -11.52 -27.73 1.60
CA GLY A 21 -11.04 -28.05 0.27
C GLY A 21 -11.70 -29.32 -0.25
N GLY A 22 -11.85 -29.43 -1.57
CA GLY A 22 -12.51 -30.56 -2.22
C GLY A 22 -12.15 -30.69 -3.69
N LEU A 23 -12.47 -31.83 -4.29
CA LEU A 23 -12.47 -32.01 -5.74
C LEU A 23 -13.93 -32.13 -6.19
N ASP A 24 -14.38 -31.22 -7.03
CA ASP A 24 -15.59 -31.43 -7.82
C ASP A 24 -15.29 -32.51 -8.85
N VAL A 25 -15.88 -33.68 -8.64
CA VAL A 25 -15.71 -34.84 -9.50
C VAL A 25 -16.98 -35.09 -10.28
N ASP A 26 -16.88 -35.13 -11.61
CA ASP A 26 -17.98 -35.68 -12.40
C ASP A 26 -17.96 -37.20 -12.24
N LYS A 27 -19.11 -37.76 -11.88
CA LYS A 27 -19.25 -39.19 -11.64
C LYS A 27 -19.97 -39.82 -12.83
N GLU A 28 -19.20 -40.20 -13.84
CA GLU A 28 -19.74 -41.02 -14.93
C GLU A 28 -20.01 -42.46 -14.44
N ASN A 29 -21.28 -42.80 -14.25
CA ASN A 29 -21.69 -44.17 -13.97
C ASN A 29 -21.70 -44.98 -15.28
N LEU A 30 -20.57 -45.58 -15.62
CA LEU A 30 -20.52 -46.65 -16.62
C LEU A 30 -20.96 -47.98 -15.99
N LEU A 31 -22.03 -48.56 -16.55
CA LEU A 31 -22.51 -49.92 -16.27
C LEU A 31 -21.49 -50.94 -16.81
N GLU A 32 -20.34 -51.07 -16.14
CA GLU A 32 -19.43 -52.25 -16.10
C GLU A 32 -18.10 -51.82 -15.44
N GLU A 33 -17.94 -52.19 -14.16
CA GLU A 33 -16.69 -52.45 -13.42
C GLU A 33 -15.38 -51.75 -13.89
N ILE A 34 -15.31 -50.43 -13.75
CA ILE A 34 -14.19 -49.58 -13.25
C ILE A 34 -14.64 -48.12 -13.49
N GLY A 35 -15.11 -47.44 -12.43
CA GLY A 35 -15.47 -46.02 -12.52
C GLY A 35 -14.21 -45.15 -12.52
N SER A 36 -14.04 -44.31 -13.54
CA SER A 36 -13.06 -43.22 -13.52
C SER A 36 -13.76 -41.92 -13.16
N ALA A 37 -13.31 -41.25 -12.10
CA ALA A 37 -13.71 -39.87 -11.81
C ALA A 37 -12.72 -38.92 -12.49
N LYS A 38 -13.23 -37.92 -13.23
CA LYS A 38 -12.42 -36.80 -13.70
C LYS A 38 -12.68 -35.61 -12.79
N PRO A 39 -11.64 -35.00 -12.18
CA PRO A 39 -11.82 -33.73 -11.50
C PRO A 39 -12.20 -32.66 -12.53
N ILE A 40 -13.29 -31.95 -12.28
CA ILE A 40 -13.79 -30.84 -13.10
C ILE A 40 -13.19 -29.52 -12.57
N SER A 41 -13.11 -29.39 -11.24
CA SER A 41 -12.48 -28.29 -10.53
C SER A 41 -12.10 -28.73 -9.11
N SER A 42 -11.12 -28.06 -8.51
CA SER A 42 -10.98 -28.05 -7.06
C SER A 42 -11.55 -26.70 -6.59
N PRO A 43 -12.58 -26.63 -5.72
CA PRO A 43 -12.81 -25.42 -4.93
C PRO A 43 -11.49 -24.97 -4.29
N PRO A 44 -11.20 -23.67 -4.31
CA PRO A 44 -9.98 -23.18 -3.68
C PRO A 44 -10.07 -23.42 -2.17
N ASP A 45 -8.94 -23.76 -1.56
CA ASP A 45 -8.87 -23.99 -0.11
C ASP A 45 -9.23 -22.67 0.59
N SER A 46 -10.28 -22.69 1.41
CA SER A 46 -10.75 -21.53 2.18
C SER A 46 -10.56 -21.75 3.68
N ILE A 47 -10.30 -20.65 4.38
CA ILE A 47 -10.18 -20.61 5.84
C ILE A 47 -11.03 -19.48 6.41
N ASP A 48 -11.64 -19.73 7.57
CA ASP A 48 -12.55 -18.77 8.22
C ASP A 48 -12.06 -18.40 9.63
N PRO A 49 -10.86 -17.78 9.79
CA PRO A 49 -10.36 -17.45 11.11
C PRO A 49 -11.22 -16.34 11.76
N PRO A 50 -11.86 -16.58 12.92
CA PRO A 50 -12.46 -15.50 13.68
C PRO A 50 -11.36 -14.77 14.46
N ILE A 51 -11.22 -13.47 14.23
CA ILE A 51 -10.18 -12.65 14.84
C ILE A 51 -10.80 -11.78 15.92
N LYS A 52 -10.20 -11.74 17.11
CA LYS A 52 -10.71 -10.96 18.25
C LYS A 52 -9.68 -9.95 18.72
N PHE A 53 -10.12 -8.71 18.88
CA PHE A 53 -9.31 -7.65 19.48
C PHE A 53 -9.86 -7.27 20.85
N ASN A 54 -8.96 -7.21 21.83
CA ASN A 54 -9.27 -6.83 23.20
C ASN A 54 -8.47 -5.60 23.62
N GLY A 55 -8.96 -4.88 24.63
CA GLY A 55 -8.26 -3.75 25.22
C GLY A 55 -8.55 -2.42 24.53
N PRO A 56 -7.81 -1.36 24.90
CA PRO A 56 -8.18 0.02 24.56
C PRO A 56 -7.97 0.39 23.09
N ASP A 57 -7.25 -0.43 22.31
CA ASP A 57 -7.06 -0.27 20.86
C ASP A 57 -7.98 -1.16 20.02
N ALA A 58 -8.88 -1.93 20.65
CA ALA A 58 -9.63 -2.96 19.95
C ALA A 58 -10.43 -2.41 18.77
N THR A 59 -11.12 -1.29 18.98
CA THR A 59 -11.95 -0.63 17.96
C THR A 59 -11.13 -0.19 16.76
N MET A 60 -9.98 0.46 16.99
CA MET A 60 -9.05 0.92 15.96
C MET A 60 -8.52 -0.27 15.15
N ARG A 61 -7.92 -1.27 15.81
CA ARG A 61 -7.33 -2.44 15.11
C ARG A 61 -8.37 -3.27 14.35
N ALA A 62 -9.59 -3.35 14.89
CA ALA A 62 -10.69 -4.03 14.23
C ALA A 62 -11.15 -3.28 12.98
N LEU A 63 -11.18 -1.94 13.02
CA LEU A 63 -11.50 -1.12 11.85
C LEU A 63 -10.40 -1.24 10.79
N GLU A 64 -9.13 -1.11 11.16
CA GLU A 64 -7.99 -1.31 10.27
C GLU A 64 -8.04 -2.66 9.54
N LEU A 65 -8.22 -3.75 10.28
CA LEU A 65 -8.30 -5.07 9.67
C LEU A 65 -9.53 -5.19 8.75
N HIS A 66 -10.68 -4.64 9.17
CA HIS A 66 -11.90 -4.67 8.36
C HIS A 66 -11.72 -3.90 7.04
N GLU A 67 -11.12 -2.72 7.07
CA GLU A 67 -10.80 -1.95 5.86
C GLU A 67 -9.80 -2.69 4.98
N LEU A 68 -8.72 -3.23 5.56
CA LEU A 68 -7.70 -3.97 4.84
C LEU A 68 -8.29 -5.17 4.09
N LEU A 69 -9.14 -5.97 4.75
CA LEU A 69 -9.77 -7.14 4.14
C LEU A 69 -10.78 -6.77 3.06
N ASN A 70 -11.38 -5.58 3.12
CA ASN A 70 -12.29 -5.08 2.09
C ASN A 70 -11.59 -4.23 1.01
N SER A 71 -10.26 -4.12 1.04
CA SER A 71 -9.49 -3.30 0.12
C SER A 71 -9.00 -4.13 -1.08
N PRO A 72 -9.53 -3.92 -2.30
CA PRO A 72 -9.10 -4.68 -3.48
C PRO A 72 -7.65 -4.36 -3.89
N HIS A 73 -7.16 -3.16 -3.58
CA HIS A 73 -5.80 -2.72 -3.89
C HIS A 73 -4.72 -3.42 -3.05
N HIS A 74 -5.11 -4.02 -1.92
CA HIS A 74 -4.21 -4.75 -1.03
C HIS A 74 -4.32 -6.27 -1.18
N ALA A 75 -5.29 -6.74 -1.98
CA ALA A 75 -5.48 -8.16 -2.23
C ALA A 75 -4.56 -8.67 -3.35
N PRO A 76 -4.10 -9.93 -3.28
CA PRO A 76 -4.20 -10.84 -2.14
C PRO A 76 -3.19 -10.52 -1.02
N LEU A 77 -3.58 -10.81 0.21
CA LEU A 77 -2.79 -10.56 1.42
C LEU A 77 -1.87 -11.75 1.75
N PRO A 78 -0.63 -11.49 2.20
CA PRO A 78 0.18 -12.51 2.85
C PRO A 78 -0.45 -12.94 4.18
N VAL A 79 -0.71 -14.25 4.31
CA VAL A 79 -1.19 -14.85 5.56
C VAL A 79 -0.14 -15.86 6.03
N ALA A 80 0.25 -15.72 7.30
CA ALA A 80 1.15 -16.63 7.99
C ALA A 80 0.41 -17.22 9.20
N ILE A 81 0.30 -18.54 9.24
CA ILE A 81 -0.35 -19.28 10.32
C ILE A 81 0.64 -20.31 10.83
N ASP A 82 0.81 -20.43 12.14
CA ASP A 82 1.71 -21.44 12.75
C ASP A 82 1.10 -22.86 12.69
N VAL A 83 0.57 -23.23 11.52
CA VAL A 83 0.04 -24.53 11.19
C VAL A 83 0.57 -24.90 9.79
N PRO A 84 1.32 -26.01 9.66
CA PRO A 84 1.89 -26.42 8.38
C PRO A 84 0.84 -26.51 7.27
N GLY A 85 1.12 -25.87 6.14
CA GLY A 85 0.29 -25.91 4.95
C GLY A 85 -0.70 -24.76 4.81
N TYR A 86 -0.84 -23.88 5.81
CA TYR A 86 -1.76 -22.73 5.75
C TYR A 86 -1.12 -21.43 5.26
N ASP A 87 0.21 -21.34 5.23
CA ASP A 87 0.88 -20.15 4.71
C ASP A 87 0.59 -19.94 3.22
N GLY A 88 0.33 -18.69 2.83
CA GLY A 88 0.03 -18.37 1.45
C GLY A 88 -0.41 -16.95 1.24
N TYR A 89 -0.98 -16.71 0.07
CA TYR A 89 -1.65 -15.48 -0.29
C TYR A 89 -3.14 -15.74 -0.35
N TYR A 90 -3.92 -14.88 0.29
CA TYR A 90 -5.36 -15.05 0.45
C TYR A 90 -6.11 -13.79 0.03
N VAL A 91 -7.30 -13.98 -0.53
CA VAL A 91 -8.27 -12.92 -0.78
C VAL A 91 -9.40 -13.09 0.23
N ALA A 92 -9.84 -12.01 0.85
CA ALA A 92 -11.04 -12.05 1.67
C ALA A 92 -12.28 -12.07 0.78
N ASP A 93 -13.12 -13.09 0.94
CA ASP A 93 -14.43 -13.16 0.30
C ASP A 93 -15.49 -12.42 1.12
N ASP A 94 -15.34 -12.44 2.45
CA ASP A 94 -16.17 -11.73 3.41
C ASP A 94 -15.34 -11.31 4.62
N ALA A 95 -15.62 -10.11 5.13
CA ALA A 95 -15.12 -9.64 6.40
C ALA A 95 -16.21 -8.84 7.12
N THR A 96 -16.76 -9.42 8.19
CA THR A 96 -17.82 -8.80 8.98
C THR A 96 -17.28 -8.34 10.33
N ARG A 97 -17.38 -7.03 10.60
CA ARG A 97 -17.03 -6.42 11.88
C ARG A 97 -18.19 -6.45 12.87
N ASN A 98 -18.00 -7.12 13.99
CA ASN A 98 -18.97 -7.28 15.07
C ASN A 98 -18.43 -6.68 16.37
N THR A 99 -19.05 -5.61 16.84
CA THR A 99 -18.78 -5.04 18.17
C THR A 99 -19.61 -5.75 19.22
N LYS A 100 -18.97 -6.37 20.21
CA LYS A 100 -19.67 -6.93 21.37
C LYS A 100 -19.43 -6.07 22.59
N LEU A 101 -20.48 -5.35 22.99
CA LEU A 101 -20.55 -4.70 24.29
C LEU A 101 -20.67 -5.76 25.38
N ALA A 102 -19.93 -5.56 26.46
CA ALA A 102 -19.93 -6.40 27.64
C ALA A 102 -21.34 -6.57 28.21
N GLU A 103 -21.78 -7.82 28.33
CA GLU A 103 -22.95 -8.19 29.13
C GLU A 103 -22.50 -9.12 30.26
N GLY A 104 -22.98 -8.89 31.48
CA GLY A 104 -22.80 -9.84 32.58
C GLY A 104 -21.38 -9.95 33.18
N GLY A 105 -20.51 -8.96 32.97
CA GLY A 105 -19.17 -8.90 33.59
C GLY A 105 -18.01 -9.30 32.67
N ASP A 106 -18.29 -9.59 31.40
CA ASP A 106 -17.26 -9.74 30.36
C ASP A 106 -16.59 -8.39 30.03
N ALA A 107 -15.43 -8.41 29.38
CA ALA A 107 -14.83 -7.22 28.80
C ALA A 107 -15.42 -6.94 27.40
N ASP A 108 -15.48 -5.66 27.02
CA ASP A 108 -15.78 -5.26 25.65
C ASP A 108 -14.71 -5.82 24.70
N TYR A 109 -15.14 -6.30 23.53
CA TYR A 109 -14.22 -6.73 22.49
C TYR A 109 -14.81 -6.49 21.10
N GLU A 110 -13.91 -6.41 20.13
CA GLU A 110 -14.24 -6.37 18.71
C GLU A 110 -13.90 -7.71 18.09
N ARG A 111 -14.76 -8.19 17.19
CA ARG A 111 -14.55 -9.43 16.47
C ARG A 111 -14.71 -9.20 14.98
N ILE A 112 -13.76 -9.69 14.20
CA ILE A 112 -13.85 -9.77 12.75
C ILE A 112 -14.05 -11.23 12.38
N ASP A 113 -15.22 -11.52 11.80
CA ASP A 113 -15.47 -12.81 11.17
C ASP A 113 -15.03 -12.72 9.71
N THR A 114 -14.18 -13.65 9.29
CA THR A 114 -13.57 -13.62 7.95
C THR A 114 -13.88 -14.90 7.19
N SER A 115 -13.89 -14.80 5.87
CA SER A 115 -13.74 -15.93 4.96
C SER A 115 -12.65 -15.60 3.96
N LEU A 116 -11.59 -16.41 3.94
CA LEU A 116 -10.38 -16.16 3.16
C LEU A 116 -10.17 -17.31 2.18
N THR A 117 -10.17 -17.00 0.88
CA THR A 117 -9.86 -17.95 -0.19
C THR A 117 -8.39 -17.87 -0.57
N ARG A 118 -7.71 -19.02 -0.63
CA ARG A 118 -6.30 -19.08 -1.03
C ARG A 118 -6.13 -18.75 -2.51
N ALA A 119 -5.42 -17.66 -2.81
CA ALA A 119 -4.99 -17.29 -4.16
C ALA A 119 -3.76 -18.09 -4.62
N GLY A 120 -2.83 -18.39 -3.70
CA GLY A 120 -1.65 -19.19 -4.02
C GLY A 120 -0.62 -19.26 -2.90
N THR A 121 0.58 -19.71 -3.26
CA THR A 121 1.74 -19.81 -2.38
C THR A 121 2.98 -19.35 -3.12
N ASP A 122 4.11 -19.17 -2.42
CA ASP A 122 5.38 -18.79 -3.03
C ASP A 122 5.90 -19.82 -4.04
N GLN A 123 5.35 -21.04 -4.06
CA GLN A 123 5.69 -22.03 -5.09
C GLN A 123 5.02 -21.74 -6.43
N ARG A 124 3.85 -21.09 -6.41
CA ARG A 124 3.05 -20.77 -7.60
C ARG A 124 3.17 -19.30 -7.99
N LEU A 125 3.30 -18.41 -7.03
CA LEU A 125 3.29 -16.96 -7.22
C LEU A 125 4.67 -16.37 -6.93
N VAL A 126 4.89 -15.17 -7.46
CA VAL A 126 6.04 -14.31 -7.20
C VAL A 126 5.55 -12.87 -7.19
N ARG A 127 6.19 -11.99 -6.41
CA ARG A 127 5.87 -10.57 -6.39
C ARG A 127 6.36 -9.91 -7.66
N ALA A 128 5.58 -8.95 -8.14
CA ALA A 128 5.95 -8.09 -9.24
C ALA A 128 5.50 -6.66 -8.92
N LEU A 129 6.29 -5.71 -9.38
CA LEU A 129 5.96 -4.30 -9.40
C LEU A 129 5.72 -3.91 -10.86
N GLU A 130 4.52 -3.44 -11.14
CA GLU A 130 4.12 -2.89 -12.43
C GLU A 130 4.20 -1.38 -12.36
N ALA A 131 4.62 -0.74 -13.44
CA ALA A 131 4.67 0.70 -13.58
C ALA A 131 3.88 1.11 -14.82
N ALA A 132 3.23 2.26 -14.76
CA ALA A 132 2.51 2.86 -15.87
C ALA A 132 2.88 4.35 -15.96
N PRO A 133 4.15 4.64 -16.33
CA PRO A 133 4.69 5.99 -16.22
C PRO A 133 3.95 6.97 -17.12
N ARG A 134 3.76 8.19 -16.60
CA ARG A 134 3.17 9.31 -17.33
C ARG A 134 3.83 10.62 -16.91
N LEU A 135 3.59 11.67 -17.69
CA LEU A 135 3.92 13.02 -17.25
C LEU A 135 2.92 13.51 -16.19
N ALA A 136 3.47 14.15 -15.16
CA ALA A 136 2.75 15.03 -14.25
C ALA A 136 2.88 16.48 -14.73
N ASP A 137 1.88 17.31 -14.44
CA ASP A 137 1.86 18.72 -14.80
C ASP A 137 2.12 19.58 -13.55
N HIS A 138 3.32 20.16 -13.43
CA HIS A 138 3.71 21.08 -12.36
C HIS A 138 4.98 21.88 -12.71
N GLU A 139 5.24 22.94 -11.95
CA GLU A 139 6.36 23.88 -12.20
C GLU A 139 7.65 23.60 -11.39
N PHE A 140 7.63 22.67 -10.42
CA PHE A 140 8.75 22.40 -9.49
C PHE A 140 10.04 21.84 -10.13
N GLY A 141 9.99 21.34 -11.36
CA GLY A 141 11.15 20.76 -12.00
C GLY A 141 10.88 20.26 -13.42
N ASN A 142 11.81 19.47 -13.95
CA ASN A 142 11.72 18.90 -15.30
C ASN A 142 12.53 17.61 -15.47
N ASP A 143 12.83 16.92 -14.37
CA ASP A 143 13.53 15.64 -14.42
C ASP A 143 12.60 14.55 -14.99
N LEU A 144 13.17 13.62 -15.75
CA LEU A 144 12.46 12.56 -16.45
C LEU A 144 12.74 11.18 -15.85
N GLU A 145 13.53 11.10 -14.78
CA GLU A 145 13.80 9.85 -14.09
C GLU A 145 12.51 9.29 -13.45
N ALA A 146 12.27 8.00 -13.69
CA ALA A 146 11.12 7.27 -13.20
C ALA A 146 11.59 6.14 -12.27
N HIS A 147 11.46 6.38 -10.97
CA HIS A 147 11.95 5.46 -9.94
C HIS A 147 10.85 4.60 -9.34
N ILE A 148 11.21 3.36 -8.99
CA ILE A 148 10.40 2.45 -8.18
C ILE A 148 11.29 1.80 -7.11
N ALA A 149 10.72 1.47 -5.95
CA ALA A 149 11.50 0.96 -4.82
C ALA A 149 11.04 -0.42 -4.35
N LEU A 150 11.99 -1.23 -3.89
CA LEU A 150 11.78 -2.54 -3.27
C LEU A 150 12.53 -2.64 -1.94
N PRO A 151 12.02 -3.37 -0.93
CA PRO A 151 12.83 -3.64 0.26
C PRO A 151 14.16 -4.28 -0.12
N THR A 152 15.28 -3.86 0.48
CA THR A 152 16.62 -4.44 0.18
C THR A 152 16.69 -5.95 0.50
N ASP A 153 15.78 -6.47 1.33
CA ASP A 153 15.61 -7.90 1.59
C ASP A 153 15.02 -8.70 0.39
N ALA A 154 14.61 -8.01 -0.68
CA ALA A 154 14.15 -8.62 -1.92
C ALA A 154 15.28 -9.41 -2.61
N ARG A 155 14.93 -10.57 -3.18
CA ARG A 155 15.88 -11.52 -3.76
C ARG A 155 15.49 -11.89 -5.17
N LYS A 156 16.52 -12.19 -5.97
CA LYS A 156 16.38 -12.57 -7.38
C LYS A 156 15.59 -11.54 -8.18
N VAL A 157 15.82 -10.25 -7.92
CA VAL A 157 15.17 -9.12 -8.58
C VAL A 157 15.55 -9.09 -10.06
N ARG A 158 14.56 -8.91 -10.93
CA ARG A 158 14.72 -8.97 -12.39
C ARG A 158 13.70 -8.06 -13.05
N TRP A 159 14.10 -7.46 -14.15
CA TRP A 159 13.17 -6.97 -15.15
C TRP A 159 12.56 -8.15 -15.91
N PHE A 160 11.28 -8.04 -16.23
CA PHE A 160 10.52 -9.04 -16.96
C PHE A 160 9.52 -8.37 -17.91
N ASP A 161 9.65 -8.65 -19.19
CA ASP A 161 8.70 -8.24 -20.21
C ASP A 161 7.62 -9.33 -20.36
N PRO A 162 6.34 -9.04 -20.03
CA PRO A 162 5.26 -10.03 -20.11
C PRO A 162 4.92 -10.45 -21.56
N ASP A 163 5.23 -9.62 -22.56
CA ASP A 163 4.90 -9.88 -23.97
C ASP A 163 5.93 -10.79 -24.64
N SER A 164 7.21 -10.47 -24.50
CA SER A 164 8.31 -11.28 -25.07
C SER A 164 8.66 -12.48 -24.19
N GLY A 165 8.47 -12.35 -22.86
CA GLY A 165 8.99 -13.27 -21.85
C GLY A 165 10.48 -13.06 -21.56
N ASP A 166 11.09 -12.00 -22.09
CA ASP A 166 12.49 -11.67 -21.84
C ASP A 166 12.71 -11.23 -20.39
N ARG A 167 13.94 -11.42 -19.91
CA ARG A 167 14.31 -11.14 -18.53
C ARG A 167 15.77 -10.74 -18.38
N GLU A 168 16.02 -9.86 -17.44
CA GLU A 168 17.34 -9.35 -17.14
C GLU A 168 17.49 -9.11 -15.64
N LEU A 169 18.71 -9.24 -15.12
CA LEU A 169 18.96 -8.88 -13.73
C LEU A 169 18.75 -7.37 -13.58
N ALA A 170 17.94 -6.98 -12.59
CA ALA A 170 17.81 -5.58 -12.25
C ALA A 170 18.88 -5.23 -11.19
N GLU A 171 19.56 -4.11 -11.39
CA GLU A 171 20.50 -3.54 -10.42
C GLU A 171 19.90 -2.24 -9.89
N PRO A 172 19.90 -2.02 -8.56
CA PRO A 172 19.43 -0.76 -8.03
C PRO A 172 20.39 0.38 -8.36
N VAL A 173 19.86 1.57 -8.58
CA VAL A 173 20.64 2.80 -8.77
C VAL A 173 21.18 3.32 -7.44
N GLU A 174 20.42 3.12 -6.36
CA GLU A 174 20.83 3.41 -4.99
C GLU A 174 20.08 2.57 -3.95
N THR A 175 20.56 2.63 -2.70
CA THR A 175 19.87 2.09 -1.52
C THR A 175 19.66 3.23 -0.54
N VAL A 176 18.43 3.44 -0.11
CA VAL A 176 18.01 4.51 0.81
C VAL A 176 17.49 3.92 2.12
N ALA A 177 17.80 4.58 3.23
CA ALA A 177 17.31 4.19 4.55
C ALA A 177 15.96 4.84 4.83
N THR A 178 15.03 4.09 5.42
CA THR A 178 13.72 4.60 5.87
C THR A 178 13.47 4.24 7.33
N ALA A 179 12.40 4.78 7.90
CA ALA A 179 11.93 4.44 9.23
C ALA A 179 11.50 2.96 9.36
N TYR A 180 11.35 2.24 8.24
CA TYR A 180 10.74 0.92 8.16
C TYR A 180 11.68 -0.18 7.65
N GLY A 181 12.86 0.20 7.17
CA GLY A 181 13.84 -0.69 6.57
C GLY A 181 14.60 0.01 5.44
N ASP A 182 15.67 -0.61 4.96
CA ASP A 182 16.38 -0.13 3.78
C ASP A 182 15.62 -0.52 2.50
N VAL A 183 15.65 0.36 1.51
CA VAL A 183 14.96 0.20 0.23
C VAL A 183 15.97 0.38 -0.90
N ASP A 184 15.92 -0.53 -1.86
CA ASP A 184 16.65 -0.44 -3.11
C ASP A 184 15.78 0.29 -4.15
N VAL A 185 16.30 1.38 -4.72
CA VAL A 185 15.65 2.18 -5.76
C VAL A 185 16.12 1.72 -7.13
N TYR A 186 15.18 1.53 -8.05
CA TYR A 186 15.41 1.09 -9.42
C TYR A 186 14.86 2.15 -10.38
N ASP A 187 15.64 2.45 -11.40
CA ASP A 187 15.23 3.28 -12.54
C ASP A 187 14.58 2.38 -13.61
N LEU A 188 13.40 2.76 -14.10
CA LEU A 188 12.71 2.04 -15.18
C LEU A 188 13.56 1.97 -16.46
N GLU A 189 14.39 2.98 -16.74
CA GLU A 189 15.36 2.96 -17.86
C GLU A 189 16.53 2.00 -17.63
N GLY A 190 16.58 1.34 -16.47
CA GLY A 190 17.50 0.24 -16.19
C GLY A 190 17.25 -1.02 -17.06
N TRP A 191 16.12 -1.10 -17.76
CA TRP A 191 15.89 -2.13 -18.78
C TRP A 191 16.41 -1.69 -20.16
N PRO A 192 17.30 -2.44 -20.83
CA PRO A 192 18.01 -1.95 -22.02
C PRO A 192 17.15 -1.54 -23.22
N ASP A 193 15.93 -2.06 -23.33
CA ASP A 193 15.02 -1.81 -24.45
C ASP A 193 13.83 -0.91 -24.07
N TYR A 194 13.85 -0.31 -22.88
CA TYR A 194 12.82 0.62 -22.40
C TYR A 194 13.38 2.04 -22.41
N GLU A 195 12.64 2.94 -23.02
CA GLU A 195 12.88 4.38 -23.03
C GLU A 195 11.52 5.02 -22.76
N PHE A 196 11.44 5.92 -21.78
CA PHE A 196 10.19 6.60 -21.48
C PHE A 196 9.84 7.55 -22.64
N ASP A 197 8.74 7.26 -23.35
CA ASP A 197 8.18 8.13 -24.38
C ASP A 197 6.82 8.66 -23.90
N PRO A 198 6.70 9.98 -23.61
CA PRO A 198 5.43 10.56 -23.18
C PRO A 198 4.35 10.54 -24.27
N ASP A 199 4.72 10.42 -25.54
CA ASP A 199 3.79 10.30 -26.66
C ASP A 199 3.37 8.83 -26.95
N ASP A 200 4.14 7.87 -26.44
CA ASP A 200 3.89 6.43 -26.54
C ASP A 200 4.31 5.74 -25.23
N PRO A 201 3.48 5.81 -24.17
CA PRO A 201 3.78 5.17 -22.90
C PRO A 201 3.74 3.66 -23.10
N SER A 202 4.85 3.10 -23.58
CA SER A 202 5.04 1.68 -23.80
C SER A 202 4.86 0.93 -22.48
N GLU A 203 4.46 -0.34 -22.56
CA GLU A 203 4.25 -1.17 -21.37
C GLU A 203 5.60 -1.36 -20.65
N ALA A 204 5.83 -0.61 -19.57
CA ALA A 204 7.05 -0.70 -18.79
C ALA A 204 7.27 -2.14 -18.31
N PRO A 205 8.53 -2.61 -18.24
CA PRO A 205 8.81 -3.96 -17.77
C PRO A 205 8.38 -4.14 -16.31
N LEU A 206 7.98 -5.35 -15.96
CA LEU A 206 7.70 -5.70 -14.57
C LEU A 206 9.00 -5.88 -13.79
N LEU A 207 9.07 -5.33 -12.58
CA LEU A 207 10.13 -5.63 -11.63
C LEU A 207 9.72 -6.80 -10.74
N VAL A 208 10.23 -8.00 -11.04
CA VAL A 208 9.83 -9.26 -10.40
C VAL A 208 10.83 -9.67 -9.32
N TYR A 209 10.35 -10.06 -8.14
CA TYR A 209 11.20 -10.39 -6.99
C TYR A 209 10.61 -11.44 -6.05
N GLU A 210 11.47 -12.07 -5.25
CA GLU A 210 11.09 -12.96 -4.14
C GLU A 210 11.43 -12.29 -2.80
N ILE A 211 10.49 -12.27 -1.86
CA ILE A 211 10.70 -11.68 -0.52
C ILE A 211 10.02 -12.53 0.55
N ASP A 212 10.50 -12.47 1.78
CA ASP A 212 9.79 -13.05 2.92
C ASP A 212 8.55 -12.21 3.23
N LYS A 213 7.42 -12.86 3.52
CA LYS A 213 6.11 -12.18 3.64
C LYS A 213 6.08 -11.10 4.71
N ASP A 214 6.79 -11.31 5.81
CA ASP A 214 6.92 -10.39 6.94
C ASP A 214 7.82 -9.18 6.64
N ARG A 215 8.57 -9.22 5.52
CA ARG A 215 9.48 -8.15 5.05
C ARG A 215 8.94 -7.36 3.87
N ASP A 216 7.92 -7.88 3.20
CA ASP A 216 7.39 -7.32 1.95
C ASP A 216 6.88 -5.88 2.07
N ALA A 217 6.51 -5.47 3.28
CA ALA A 217 5.95 -4.15 3.53
C ALA A 217 6.91 -3.15 4.19
N GLU A 218 8.20 -3.48 4.26
CA GLU A 218 9.23 -2.56 4.78
C GLU A 218 9.46 -1.35 3.87
N ALA A 219 9.14 -1.45 2.58
CA ALA A 219 9.22 -0.34 1.60
C ALA A 219 7.92 0.42 1.41
N ASP A 220 6.83 -0.03 2.04
CA ASP A 220 5.49 0.38 1.66
C ASP A 220 5.13 1.75 2.22
N VAL A 221 4.35 2.50 1.43
CA VAL A 221 3.74 3.76 1.89
C VAL A 221 2.61 3.47 2.87
N ARG A 222 2.29 4.49 3.67
CA ARG A 222 1.29 4.39 4.72
C ARG A 222 0.44 5.65 4.74
N LEU A 223 -0.86 5.43 4.75
CA LEU A 223 -1.84 6.46 5.06
C LEU A 223 -2.30 6.32 6.51
N TRP A 224 -2.26 7.42 7.24
CA TRP A 224 -2.64 7.48 8.65
C TRP A 224 -3.79 8.46 8.89
N ASP A 225 -4.67 8.10 9.82
CA ASP A 225 -5.51 9.02 10.56
C ASP A 225 -4.84 9.31 11.91
N THR A 226 -4.57 10.59 12.19
CA THR A 226 -3.93 11.01 13.44
C THR A 226 -4.83 10.83 14.66
N ARG A 227 -6.16 10.82 14.48
CA ARG A 227 -7.14 10.69 15.56
C ARG A 227 -6.99 11.77 16.64
N GLY A 228 -6.58 12.97 16.22
CA GLY A 228 -6.32 14.13 17.07
C GLY A 228 -5.05 14.03 17.92
N TYR A 229 -4.15 13.09 17.61
CA TYR A 229 -2.88 12.93 18.32
C TYR A 229 -1.71 13.50 17.52
N GLU A 230 -0.90 14.35 18.17
CA GLU A 230 0.31 14.95 17.56
C GLU A 230 1.39 13.91 17.20
N SER A 231 1.49 12.80 17.93
CA SER A 231 2.52 11.77 17.68
C SER A 231 1.94 10.38 17.44
N LEU A 232 2.57 9.69 16.48
CA LEU A 232 2.25 8.33 16.05
C LEU A 232 2.19 7.35 17.22
N GLU A 233 3.09 7.50 18.19
CA GLU A 233 3.20 6.63 19.36
C GLU A 233 3.28 7.46 20.65
N ASP A 234 2.73 6.90 21.73
CA ASP A 234 2.99 7.35 23.10
C ASP A 234 3.18 6.13 24.02
N GLY A 235 4.32 6.08 24.73
CA GLY A 235 4.62 5.06 25.71
C GLY A 235 4.62 3.61 25.19
N GLY A 236 5.08 3.35 23.95
CA GLY A 236 5.06 2.01 23.36
C GLY A 236 3.75 1.63 22.67
N ARG A 237 2.78 2.54 22.61
CA ARG A 237 1.44 2.31 22.03
C ARG A 237 1.20 3.25 20.86
N ARG A 238 0.97 2.68 19.68
CA ARG A 238 0.57 3.44 18.49
C ARG A 238 -0.81 4.06 18.72
N ARG A 239 -0.94 5.34 18.39
CA ARG A 239 -2.16 6.15 18.54
C ARG A 239 -2.83 6.44 17.21
N TRP A 240 -2.03 6.65 16.18
CA TRP A 240 -2.50 6.80 14.81
C TRP A 240 -3.05 5.48 14.27
N GLN A 241 -4.03 5.60 13.40
CA GLN A 241 -4.72 4.49 12.78
C GLN A 241 -4.26 4.32 11.33
N TYR A 242 -4.00 3.09 10.91
CA TYR A 242 -3.84 2.82 9.48
C TYR A 242 -5.17 3.01 8.74
N VAL A 243 -5.09 3.55 7.53
CA VAL A 243 -6.26 3.70 6.67
C VAL A 243 -6.09 2.85 5.42
N PHE A 244 -7.08 2.02 5.11
CA PHE A 244 -7.07 1.18 3.90
C PHE A 244 -8.32 1.36 3.02
N SER A 245 -9.22 2.26 3.44
CA SER A 245 -10.47 2.58 2.76
C SER A 245 -10.55 4.07 2.46
N LYS A 246 -11.04 4.43 1.27
CA LYS A 246 -11.33 5.83 0.91
C LYS A 246 -12.59 6.36 1.56
N ASP A 247 -13.45 5.46 2.05
CA ASP A 247 -14.65 5.81 2.82
C ASP A 247 -14.36 5.94 4.33
N HIS A 248 -13.08 6.04 4.71
CA HIS A 248 -12.67 6.19 6.10
C HIS A 248 -13.14 7.55 6.66
N GLU A 249 -13.70 7.53 7.87
CA GLU A 249 -14.09 8.74 8.59
C GLU A 249 -12.93 9.22 9.46
N TYR A 250 -12.17 10.20 8.97
CA TYR A 250 -11.01 10.78 9.67
C TYR A 250 -11.42 11.55 10.93
N ASP A 251 -10.59 11.49 11.97
CA ASP A 251 -10.75 12.23 13.24
C ASP A 251 -9.49 13.06 13.53
N GLY A 252 -9.06 13.88 12.56
CA GLY A 252 -7.87 14.72 12.64
C GLY A 252 -7.15 14.81 11.28
N ALA A 253 -5.89 15.25 11.30
CA ALA A 253 -5.07 15.32 10.10
C ALA A 253 -4.86 13.94 9.45
N ILE A 254 -4.71 13.97 8.13
CA ILE A 254 -4.29 12.85 7.29
C ILE A 254 -2.77 12.89 7.19
N VAL A 255 -2.08 11.76 7.36
CA VAL A 255 -0.62 11.68 7.16
C VAL A 255 -0.27 10.66 6.10
N LEU A 256 0.39 11.11 5.03
CA LEU A 256 1.02 10.25 4.03
C LEU A 256 2.49 10.03 4.43
N ASP A 257 2.96 8.80 4.42
CA ASP A 257 4.25 8.43 5.00
C ASP A 257 4.98 7.41 4.12
N THR A 258 6.12 7.81 3.55
CA THR A 258 6.99 6.94 2.74
C THR A 258 8.08 6.26 3.56
N GLY A 259 8.16 6.55 4.86
CA GLY A 259 9.27 6.22 5.73
C GLY A 259 10.48 7.14 5.55
N ARG A 260 10.50 8.04 4.57
CA ARG A 260 11.51 9.11 4.42
C ARG A 260 10.90 10.50 4.55
N LEU A 261 9.67 10.66 4.09
CA LEU A 261 8.85 11.85 4.24
C LEU A 261 7.55 11.47 4.95
N ARG A 262 7.09 12.34 5.84
CA ARG A 262 5.71 12.40 6.30
C ARG A 262 5.10 13.72 5.89
N LEU A 263 3.92 13.68 5.29
CA LEU A 263 3.14 14.84 4.88
C LEU A 263 1.83 14.86 5.67
N TRP A 264 1.63 15.88 6.49
CA TRP A 264 0.38 16.14 7.20
C TRP A 264 -0.49 17.06 6.37
N LEU A 265 -1.76 16.68 6.23
CA LEU A 265 -2.79 17.48 5.63
C LEU A 265 -3.90 17.64 6.67
N ASP A 266 -4.10 18.87 7.15
CA ASP A 266 -5.08 19.19 8.18
C ASP A 266 -6.14 20.15 7.59
N GLU A 267 -7.32 19.59 7.28
CA GLU A 267 -8.44 20.38 6.76
C GLU A 267 -9.08 21.28 7.83
N ASP A 268 -9.11 20.83 9.09
CA ASP A 268 -9.75 21.57 10.19
C ASP A 268 -8.96 22.83 10.55
N ASP A 269 -7.63 22.72 10.57
CA ASP A 269 -6.71 23.84 10.80
C ASP A 269 -6.31 24.55 9.49
N GLY A 270 -6.60 23.96 8.33
CA GLY A 270 -6.32 24.52 7.01
C GLY A 270 -4.83 24.55 6.67
N THR A 271 -4.06 23.55 7.11
CA THR A 271 -2.59 23.55 7.03
C THR A 271 -2.00 22.33 6.37
N VAL A 272 -0.78 22.49 5.86
CA VAL A 272 0.12 21.41 5.43
C VAL A 272 1.38 21.47 6.29
N ASP A 273 1.82 20.32 6.79
CA ASP A 273 3.12 20.20 7.45
C ASP A 273 3.90 19.00 6.93
N ALA A 274 5.21 18.97 7.17
CA ALA A 274 6.03 17.85 6.76
C ALA A 274 7.21 17.59 7.69
N GLN A 275 7.62 16.32 7.72
CA GLN A 275 8.84 15.86 8.39
C GLN A 275 9.66 15.02 7.43
N GLU A 276 10.97 15.21 7.46
CA GLU A 276 11.94 14.36 6.79
C GLU A 276 12.65 13.47 7.80
N LEU A 277 12.96 12.24 7.41
CA LEU A 277 13.78 11.35 8.21
C LEU A 277 15.26 11.72 8.08
N ASP A 278 15.90 12.12 9.19
CA ASP A 278 17.36 12.05 9.31
C ASP A 278 17.75 10.60 9.56
N SER A 279 18.10 9.88 8.49
CA SER A 279 18.49 8.48 8.58
C SER A 279 19.78 8.25 9.38
N SER A 280 20.61 9.28 9.56
CA SER A 280 21.88 9.17 10.29
C SER A 280 21.67 9.16 11.81
N GLU A 281 20.65 9.87 12.28
CA GLU A 281 20.23 9.91 13.68
C GLU A 281 19.04 8.98 13.97
N ALA A 282 18.36 8.50 12.92
CA ALA A 282 17.09 7.78 12.98
C ALA A 282 16.00 8.59 13.69
N GLU A 283 15.98 9.89 13.44
CA GLU A 283 15.05 10.87 14.02
C GLU A 283 14.32 11.62 12.90
N TRP A 284 13.09 12.04 13.18
CA TRP A 284 12.30 12.87 12.27
C TRP A 284 12.60 14.34 12.53
N THR A 285 12.81 15.11 11.46
CA THR A 285 13.06 16.55 11.48
C THR A 285 11.88 17.28 10.86
N ASP A 286 11.30 18.23 11.59
CA ASP A 286 10.24 19.11 11.09
C ASP A 286 10.77 20.03 10.00
N LEU A 287 10.03 20.15 8.90
CA LEU A 287 10.29 21.11 7.81
C LEU A 287 9.59 22.45 8.03
N GLU A 288 8.82 22.57 9.12
CA GLU A 288 8.15 23.80 9.56
C GLU A 288 7.20 24.43 8.53
N LEU A 289 6.65 23.64 7.59
CA LEU A 289 5.80 24.16 6.51
C LEU A 289 4.55 24.86 7.07
N ALA A 290 3.90 24.31 8.09
CA ALA A 290 2.72 24.93 8.69
C ALA A 290 3.05 26.29 9.34
N ALA A 291 4.27 26.47 9.84
CA ALA A 291 4.73 27.74 10.43
C ALA A 291 5.12 28.77 9.36
N GLU A 292 5.54 28.32 8.18
CA GLU A 292 5.91 29.16 7.03
C GLU A 292 4.77 29.39 6.03
N GLN A 293 3.59 28.82 6.29
CA GLN A 293 2.41 28.94 5.43
C GLN A 293 2.03 30.41 5.17
N PRO A 294 1.85 30.82 3.90
CA PRO A 294 1.37 32.15 3.57
C PRO A 294 -0.03 32.44 4.12
N GLU A 295 -0.26 33.66 4.64
CA GLU A 295 -1.59 34.07 5.13
C GLU A 295 -2.70 34.05 4.06
N SER A 296 -2.32 34.07 2.78
CA SER A 296 -3.20 34.00 1.61
C SER A 296 -3.66 32.59 1.28
N VAL A 297 -3.02 31.56 1.82
CA VAL A 297 -3.23 30.14 1.45
C VAL A 297 -3.80 29.39 2.65
N ALA A 298 -4.82 28.57 2.41
CA ALA A 298 -5.31 27.58 3.37
C ALA A 298 -5.69 26.28 2.65
N VAL A 299 -5.51 25.14 3.32
CA VAL A 299 -6.13 23.89 2.87
C VAL A 299 -7.64 24.02 3.05
N PHE A 300 -8.39 23.74 1.98
CA PHE A 300 -9.84 23.87 1.94
C PHE A 300 -10.57 22.52 2.00
N ASP A 301 -10.04 21.50 1.33
CA ASP A 301 -10.66 20.18 1.21
C ASP A 301 -9.58 19.13 0.87
N ILE A 302 -9.68 17.93 1.44
CA ILE A 302 -8.77 16.82 1.17
C ILE A 302 -9.56 15.57 0.72
N ASP A 303 -9.29 15.14 -0.51
CA ASP A 303 -9.91 13.98 -1.13
C ASP A 303 -8.89 12.85 -1.32
N VAL A 304 -9.04 11.73 -0.62
CA VAL A 304 -8.19 10.55 -0.87
C VAL A 304 -8.60 9.85 -2.16
N ARG A 305 -7.70 9.84 -3.15
CA ARG A 305 -7.96 9.30 -4.49
C ARG A 305 -7.53 7.84 -4.60
N GLU A 306 -6.41 7.50 -3.99
CA GLU A 306 -5.77 6.19 -4.05
C GLU A 306 -5.07 5.86 -2.74
N ILE A 307 -5.23 4.60 -2.31
CA ILE A 307 -4.51 4.03 -1.17
C ILE A 307 -3.89 2.72 -1.65
N GLY A 308 -2.57 2.68 -1.74
CA GLY A 308 -1.82 1.57 -2.30
C GLY A 308 -0.70 1.10 -1.39
N MET A 309 -0.10 -0.05 -1.73
CA MET A 309 1.04 -0.56 -0.97
C MET A 309 2.29 0.30 -1.17
N VAL A 310 2.52 0.81 -2.38
CA VAL A 310 3.77 1.48 -2.77
C VAL A 310 3.55 2.89 -3.27
N ARG A 311 2.29 3.33 -3.31
CA ARG A 311 1.87 4.64 -3.80
C ARG A 311 0.54 5.03 -3.18
N ASP A 312 0.48 6.24 -2.66
CA ASP A 312 -0.73 6.90 -2.20
C ASP A 312 -0.93 8.19 -2.99
N ARG A 313 -2.20 8.56 -3.21
CA ARG A 313 -2.56 9.81 -3.89
C ARG A 313 -3.74 10.47 -3.20
N VAL A 314 -3.55 11.73 -2.86
CA VAL A 314 -4.58 12.60 -2.29
C VAL A 314 -4.69 13.85 -3.15
N GLN A 315 -5.90 14.35 -3.32
CA GLN A 315 -6.15 15.64 -3.94
C GLN A 315 -6.37 16.65 -2.83
N VAL A 316 -5.60 17.73 -2.86
CA VAL A 316 -5.71 18.85 -1.92
C VAL A 316 -6.26 20.04 -2.68
N THR A 317 -7.36 20.59 -2.19
CA THR A 317 -7.87 21.87 -2.67
C THR A 317 -7.35 22.96 -1.74
N PHE A 318 -6.70 23.97 -2.30
CA PHE A 318 -6.28 25.18 -1.57
C PHE A 318 -7.27 26.32 -1.83
N ASP A 319 -7.55 27.12 -0.81
CA ASP A 319 -8.13 28.46 -0.94
C ASP A 319 -6.98 29.49 -0.96
N VAL A 320 -6.84 30.20 -2.07
CA VAL A 320 -5.84 31.25 -2.28
C VAL A 320 -6.57 32.59 -2.48
N ASP A 321 -6.61 33.42 -1.43
CA ASP A 321 -7.33 34.71 -1.42
C ASP A 321 -8.82 34.64 -1.85
N GLY A 322 -9.49 33.51 -1.61
CA GLY A 322 -10.88 33.25 -1.98
C GLY A 322 -11.06 32.53 -3.33
N GLU A 323 -9.97 32.17 -4.01
CA GLU A 323 -9.98 31.36 -5.24
C GLU A 323 -9.50 29.94 -4.94
N LEU A 324 -10.26 28.94 -5.38
CA LEU A 324 -9.91 27.53 -5.15
C LEU A 324 -8.97 27.01 -6.24
N PHE A 325 -7.97 26.24 -5.84
CA PHE A 325 -7.05 25.54 -6.74
C PHE A 325 -6.82 24.11 -6.25
N ALA A 326 -7.11 23.11 -7.09
CA ALA A 326 -6.90 21.71 -6.75
C ALA A 326 -5.54 21.20 -7.24
N MET A 327 -4.92 20.32 -6.46
CA MET A 327 -3.62 19.74 -6.74
C MET A 327 -3.54 18.32 -6.18
N ASP A 328 -3.00 17.38 -6.94
CA ASP A 328 -2.75 16.04 -6.45
C ASP A 328 -1.37 15.98 -5.79
N ALA A 329 -1.30 15.43 -4.57
CA ALA A 329 -0.08 15.06 -3.88
C ALA A 329 0.09 13.53 -3.96
N ILE A 330 1.17 13.09 -4.58
CA ILE A 330 1.48 11.69 -4.85
C ILE A 330 2.75 11.32 -4.10
N LEU A 331 2.64 10.34 -3.19
CA LEU A 331 3.79 9.81 -2.45
C LEU A 331 4.06 8.39 -2.91
N GLN A 332 5.34 8.08 -3.11
CA GLN A 332 5.79 6.78 -3.60
C GLN A 332 6.85 6.19 -2.66
N ALA A 333 6.85 4.86 -2.56
CA ALA A 333 7.83 4.09 -1.82
C ALA A 333 9.26 4.50 -2.21
N GLY A 334 10.11 4.78 -1.22
CA GLY A 334 11.51 5.14 -1.43
C GLY A 334 11.78 6.63 -1.71
N HIS A 335 10.75 7.44 -1.95
CA HIS A 335 10.90 8.88 -2.19
C HIS A 335 10.87 9.69 -0.89
N ASP A 336 11.66 10.76 -0.86
CA ASP A 336 11.73 11.79 0.20
C ASP A 336 10.97 13.09 -0.19
N ALA A 337 10.38 13.13 -1.39
CA ALA A 337 9.63 14.25 -1.90
C ALA A 337 8.24 13.83 -2.40
N VAL A 338 7.31 14.79 -2.46
CA VAL A 338 5.95 14.66 -2.97
C VAL A 338 5.95 15.01 -4.46
N LEU A 339 5.51 14.07 -5.30
CA LEU A 339 5.20 14.42 -6.68
C LEU A 339 3.86 15.16 -6.72
N VAL A 340 3.89 16.35 -7.31
CA VAL A 340 2.71 17.19 -7.49
C VAL A 340 2.17 17.03 -8.89
N ASP A 341 0.85 17.09 -9.06
CA ASP A 341 0.21 17.05 -10.37
C ASP A 341 -1.05 17.92 -10.40
N ILE A 342 -1.19 18.75 -11.44
CA ILE A 342 -2.41 19.53 -11.67
C ILE A 342 -3.47 18.57 -12.25
N PRO A 343 -4.58 18.31 -11.53
CA PRO A 343 -5.55 17.32 -11.96
C PRO A 343 -6.32 17.75 -13.21
N ASP A 344 -6.81 16.76 -13.96
CA ASP A 344 -7.68 17.00 -15.12
C ASP A 344 -8.85 17.93 -14.78
N GLY A 345 -8.90 19.09 -15.44
CA GLY A 345 -9.96 20.08 -15.30
C GLY A 345 -9.60 21.28 -14.42
N GLU A 346 -8.49 21.23 -13.69
CA GLU A 346 -7.83 22.41 -13.15
C GLU A 346 -6.96 23.06 -14.23
N SER A 347 -6.75 24.38 -14.15
CA SER A 347 -5.89 25.09 -15.10
C SER A 347 -4.70 25.71 -14.38
N GLY A 348 -3.50 25.26 -14.74
CA GLY A 348 -2.26 25.86 -14.27
C GLY A 348 -2.04 27.31 -14.74
N PRO A 349 -1.00 27.96 -14.21
CA PRO A 349 0.03 27.40 -13.33
C PRO A 349 -0.43 27.27 -11.86
N ILE A 350 0.35 26.53 -11.05
CA ILE A 350 0.17 26.54 -9.59
C ILE A 350 0.26 27.99 -9.06
N PRO A 351 -0.62 28.42 -8.14
CA PRO A 351 -0.52 29.74 -7.53
C PRO A 351 0.85 29.94 -6.87
N ALA A 352 1.52 31.05 -7.16
CA ALA A 352 2.92 31.28 -6.76
C ALA A 352 3.18 31.18 -5.24
N ASP A 353 2.19 31.54 -4.42
CA ASP A 353 2.28 31.41 -2.95
C ASP A 353 2.24 29.94 -2.52
N VAL A 354 1.43 29.10 -3.19
CA VAL A 354 1.38 27.65 -2.96
C VAL A 354 2.67 26.99 -3.47
N GLU A 355 3.11 27.36 -4.68
CA GLU A 355 4.36 26.85 -5.28
C GLU A 355 5.56 27.14 -4.36
N SER A 356 5.78 28.41 -3.99
CA SER A 356 6.93 28.79 -3.15
C SER A 356 6.89 28.12 -1.76
N TRP A 357 5.70 27.88 -1.23
CA TRP A 357 5.51 27.27 0.08
C TRP A 357 5.80 25.76 0.06
N LEU A 358 5.39 25.05 -0.99
CA LEU A 358 5.57 23.59 -1.10
C LEU A 358 6.89 23.17 -1.74
N GLU A 359 7.66 24.10 -2.31
CA GLU A 359 8.99 23.86 -2.90
C GLU A 359 9.91 22.98 -2.02
N PRO A 360 9.99 23.12 -0.68
CA PRO A 360 10.87 22.29 0.16
C PRO A 360 10.57 20.79 0.15
N ILE A 361 9.35 20.39 -0.24
CA ILE A 361 8.92 18.99 -0.26
C ILE A 361 8.53 18.49 -1.65
N ALA A 362 8.56 19.35 -2.67
CA ALA A 362 8.13 18.99 -4.01
C ALA A 362 9.22 18.22 -4.76
N ALA A 363 8.83 17.16 -5.46
CA ALA A 363 9.74 16.43 -6.33
C ALA A 363 10.06 17.24 -7.60
N GLU A 364 11.31 17.17 -8.07
CA GLU A 364 11.73 17.83 -9.30
C GLU A 364 11.45 16.99 -10.57
N THR A 365 11.13 15.70 -10.41
CA THR A 365 10.71 14.83 -11.52
C THR A 365 9.30 15.17 -11.96
N ILE A 366 9.08 15.16 -13.27
CA ILE A 366 7.76 15.30 -13.89
C ILE A 366 7.21 13.94 -14.36
N VAL A 367 7.80 12.82 -13.91
CA VAL A 367 7.33 11.47 -14.27
C VAL A 367 6.72 10.75 -13.07
N ASP A 368 5.41 10.50 -13.14
CA ASP A 368 4.70 9.63 -12.20
C ASP A 368 4.83 8.19 -12.67
N ALA A 369 5.70 7.39 -12.03
CA ALA A 369 5.91 5.99 -12.38
C ALA A 369 4.66 5.09 -12.19
N GLN A 370 3.67 5.52 -11.41
CA GLN A 370 2.47 4.74 -11.04
C GLN A 370 2.75 3.29 -10.59
N PRO A 371 3.70 3.06 -9.65
CA PRO A 371 4.00 1.72 -9.18
C PRO A 371 2.79 1.03 -8.55
N THR A 372 2.53 -0.21 -8.95
CA THR A 372 1.52 -1.10 -8.35
C THR A 372 2.16 -2.45 -8.01
N LYS A 373 2.01 -2.86 -6.74
CA LYS A 373 2.49 -4.18 -6.28
C LYS A 373 1.44 -5.25 -6.57
N GLN A 374 1.86 -6.35 -7.20
CA GLN A 374 0.99 -7.46 -7.55
C GLN A 374 1.65 -8.84 -7.37
N LEU A 375 0.90 -9.91 -7.67
CA LEU A 375 1.40 -11.28 -7.76
C LEU A 375 1.16 -11.84 -9.15
N ILE A 376 2.21 -12.43 -9.73
CA ILE A 376 2.14 -13.09 -11.03
C ILE A 376 2.48 -14.58 -10.91
N GLU A 377 2.02 -15.39 -11.88
CA GLU A 377 2.35 -16.80 -11.89
C GLU A 377 3.85 -17.01 -12.15
N ARG A 378 4.52 -17.72 -11.25
CA ARG A 378 5.94 -18.05 -11.35
C ARG A 378 6.28 -18.82 -12.63
N ASN A 379 5.32 -19.53 -13.21
CA ASN A 379 5.48 -20.23 -14.48
C ASN A 379 5.59 -19.29 -15.69
N ASN A 380 5.10 -18.05 -15.60
CA ASN A 380 5.26 -17.06 -16.66
C ASN A 380 6.70 -16.55 -16.69
N VAL A 381 7.29 -16.31 -15.51
CA VAL A 381 8.64 -15.76 -15.36
C VAL A 381 9.76 -16.80 -15.60
N ARG A 382 9.46 -18.09 -15.39
CA ARG A 382 10.45 -19.17 -15.50
C ARG A 382 10.77 -19.61 -16.93
N LYS A 383 9.99 -19.20 -17.93
CA LYS A 383 10.11 -19.74 -19.30
C LYS A 383 11.43 -19.42 -19.99
#